data_AF-A0A086ME68-F1
#
_entry.id   AF-A0A086ME68-F1
#
_cell.length_a   1.000
_cell.length_b   1.000
_cell.length_c   1.000
_cell.angle_alpha   90.00
_cell.angle_beta   90.00
_cell.angle_gamma   90.00
#
_symmetry.space_group_name_H-M   'P 1'
#
loop_
_entity.id
_entity.type
_entity.pdbx_description
1 polymer ?
#
loop_
_entity_poly.entity_id
_entity_poly.type
_entity_poly.pdbx_seq_one_letter_code
_entity_poly.pdbx_strand_id
1 'polypeptide(L)' 'MPTDDEVKALAMQMVREIITRTGWYPDAPRSYRAQIIEADVEANWTLFLKDAYEHLRKREKNIVPDDTDQA' A
#
# COMPACT_ATOMS: atom_id res chain seq x y z
N MET A 1 12.63 -1.16 -11.07
CA MET A 1 12.67 -0.22 -9.93
C MET A 1 11.30 0.43 -9.91
N PRO A 2 10.59 0.39 -8.77
CA PRO A 2 9.23 0.89 -8.68
C PRO A 2 9.15 2.37 -9.03
N THR A 3 8.10 2.76 -9.76
CA THR A 3 7.79 4.16 -10.04
C THR A 3 7.17 4.84 -8.82
N ASP A 4 7.27 6.17 -8.74
CA ASP A 4 6.68 6.94 -7.63
C ASP A 4 5.16 6.74 -7.52
N ASP A 5 4.46 6.60 -8.65
CA ASP A 5 3.02 6.35 -8.70
C ASP A 5 2.67 4.95 -8.16
N GLU A 6 3.45 3.93 -8.47
CA GLU A 6 3.26 2.58 -7.92
C GLU A 6 3.51 2.55 -6.41
N VAL A 7 4.57 3.24 -5.96
CA VAL A 7 4.89 3.35 -4.53
C VAL A 7 3.77 4.09 -3.80
N LYS A 8 3.28 5.20 -4.34
CA LYS A 8 2.15 5.94 -3.78
C LYS A 8 0.90 5.08 -3.71
N ALA A 9 0.54 4.41 -4.81
CA ALA A 9 -0.66 3.57 -4.88
C ALA A 9 -0.63 2.45 -3.84
N LEU A 10 0.52 1.77 -3.69
CA LEU A 10 0.67 0.72 -2.69
C LEU A 10 0.67 1.28 -1.26
N ALA A 11 1.30 2.42 -1.02
CA ALA A 11 1.29 3.07 0.29
C ALA A 11 -0.15 3.46 0.72
N MET A 12 -0.94 4.03 -0.19
CA MET A 12 -2.36 4.33 0.04
C MET A 12 -3.16 3.04 0.32
N GLN A 13 -2.91 1.97 -0.42
CA GLN A 13 -3.54 0.67 -0.19
C GLN A 13 -3.22 0.11 1.20
N MET A 14 -1.96 0.19 1.64
CA MET A 14 -1.54 -0.27 2.96
C MET A 14 -2.29 0.46 4.09
N VAL A 15 -2.42 1.79 4.00
CA VAL A 15 -3.20 2.56 4.97
C VAL A 15 -4.66 2.13 4.98
N ARG A 16 -5.28 2.02 3.79
CA ARG A 16 -6.69 1.62 3.67
C ARG A 16 -6.93 0.23 4.26
N GLU A 17 -6.02 -0.71 4.02
CA GLU A 17 -6.09 -2.06 4.59
C GLU A 17 -6.01 -2.02 6.12
N ILE A 18 -5.09 -1.25 6.69
CA ILE A 18 -4.96 -1.11 8.15
C ILE A 18 -6.26 -0.58 8.74
N ILE A 19 -6.73 0.58 8.27
CA ILE A 19 -7.97 1.22 8.75
C ILE A 19 -9.16 0.27 8.68
N THR A 20 -9.27 -0.49 7.58
CA THR A 20 -10.35 -1.47 7.38
C THR A 20 -10.22 -2.66 8.34
N ARG A 21 -9.02 -3.23 8.46
CA ARG A 21 -8.75 -4.42 9.28
C ARG A 21 -8.88 -4.16 10.77
N THR A 22 -8.47 -2.97 11.24
CA THR A 22 -8.58 -2.57 12.65
C THR A 22 -9.97 -2.03 13.00
N GLY A 23 -10.86 -1.90 12.02
CA GLY A 23 -12.24 -1.48 12.24
C GLY A 23 -12.37 -0.04 12.68
N TRP A 24 -11.49 0.86 12.20
CA TRP A 24 -11.61 2.29 12.50
C TRP A 24 -12.99 2.81 12.08
N TYR A 25 -13.50 3.78 12.84
CA TYR A 25 -14.82 4.39 12.66
C TYR A 25 -15.99 3.42 12.79
N PRO A 26 -16.13 2.69 13.91
CA PRO A 26 -17.23 1.73 14.10
C PRO A 26 -18.60 2.42 14.14
N ASP A 27 -18.68 3.64 14.70
CA ASP A 27 -19.93 4.38 14.91
C ASP A 27 -20.27 5.35 13.77
N ALA A 28 -19.39 5.48 12.77
CA ALA A 28 -19.62 6.39 11.66
C ALA A 28 -20.71 5.85 10.72
N PRO A 29 -21.66 6.69 10.27
CA PRO A 29 -22.63 6.31 9.24
C PRO A 29 -21.92 5.80 7.97
N ARG A 30 -22.44 4.74 7.34
CA ARG A 30 -21.79 4.12 6.17
C ARG A 30 -21.43 5.12 5.06
N SER A 31 -22.32 6.07 4.77
CA SER A 31 -22.10 7.10 3.75
C SER A 31 -20.95 8.04 4.09
N TYR A 32 -20.76 8.34 5.38
CA TYR A 32 -19.70 9.21 5.87
C TYR A 32 -18.38 8.45 6.09
N ARG A 33 -18.47 7.17 6.46
CA ARG A 33 -17.33 6.31 6.75
C ARG A 33 -16.35 6.20 5.57
N ALA A 34 -16.85 6.10 4.35
CA ALA A 34 -15.99 6.08 3.17
C ALA A 34 -15.18 7.39 3.04
N GLN A 35 -15.82 8.55 3.28
CA GLN A 35 -15.18 9.85 3.11
C GLN A 35 -14.05 10.08 4.12
N ILE A 36 -14.27 9.72 5.38
CA ILE A 36 -13.24 9.86 6.43
C ILE A 36 -12.09 8.86 6.23
N ILE A 37 -12.37 7.64 5.76
CA ILE A 37 -11.33 6.67 5.41
C ILE A 37 -10.45 7.22 4.29
N GLU A 38 -11.04 7.78 3.24
CA GLU A 38 -10.26 8.35 2.14
C GLU A 38 -9.44 9.58 2.57
N ALA A 39 -9.99 10.44 3.41
CA ALA A 39 -9.26 11.58 3.98
C ALA A 39 -8.04 11.12 4.80
N ASP A 40 -8.20 10.08 5.63
CA ASP A 40 -7.09 9.52 6.40
C ASP A 40 -6.06 8.84 5.52
N VAL A 41 -6.49 8.12 4.48
CA VAL A 41 -5.58 7.50 3.52
C VAL A 41 -4.71 8.58 2.86
N GLU A 42 -5.32 9.65 2.37
CA GLU A 42 -4.59 10.76 1.74
C GLU A 42 -3.66 11.49 2.74
N ALA A 43 -4.06 11.60 4.00
CA ALA A 43 -3.25 12.24 5.03
C ALA A 43 -2.04 11.40 5.50
N ASN A 44 -2.15 10.06 5.45
CA ASN A 44 -1.20 9.17 6.13
C ASN A 44 -0.38 8.25 5.21
N TRP A 45 -0.65 8.20 3.90
CA TRP A 45 0.06 7.28 3.00
C TRP A 45 1.58 7.49 2.98
N THR A 46 2.07 8.71 3.20
CA THR A 46 3.50 9.02 3.19
C THR A 46 4.28 8.25 4.25
N LEU A 47 3.63 7.86 5.35
CA LEU A 47 4.22 7.03 6.42
C LEU A 47 4.61 5.63 5.93
N PHE A 48 4.01 5.16 4.83
CA PHE A 48 4.20 3.82 4.27
C PHE A 48 5.06 3.81 3.00
N LEU A 49 5.62 4.96 2.59
CA LEU A 49 6.45 5.08 1.38
C LEU A 49 7.61 4.07 1.34
N LYS A 50 8.33 3.94 2.46
CA LYS A 50 9.46 3.02 2.57
C LYS A 50 9.01 1.56 2.42
N ASP A 51 7.98 1.18 3.15
CA ASP A 51 7.46 -0.20 3.15
C ASP A 51 6.89 -0.57 1.78
N ALA A 52 6.18 0.35 1.13
CA ALA A 52 5.67 0.19 -0.23
C ALA A 52 6.81 0.00 -1.24
N TYR A 53 7.85 0.84 -1.19
CA TYR A 53 9.01 0.72 -2.07
C TYR A 53 9.72 -0.64 -1.88
N GLU A 54 9.98 -1.04 -0.63
CA GLU A 54 10.62 -2.31 -0.34
C GLU A 54 9.79 -3.52 -0.80
N HIS A 55 8.47 -3.45 -0.65
CA HIS A 55 7.56 -4.50 -1.08
C HIS A 55 7.58 -4.66 -2.61
N LEU A 56 7.47 -3.57 -3.37
CA LEU A 56 7.51 -3.59 -4.83
C LEU A 56 8.88 -4.06 -5.34
N ARG A 57 9.97 -3.60 -4.72
CA ARG A 57 11.32 -4.04 -5.07
C ARG A 57 11.53 -5.54 -4.84
N LYS A 58 11.00 -6.10 -3.76
CA LYS A 58 11.05 -7.56 -3.51
C LYS A 58 10.22 -8.34 -4.54
N ARG A 59 9.06 -7.81 -4.92
CA ARG A 59 8.22 -8.41 -5.97
C ARG A 59 8.92 -8.46 -7.32
N GLU A 60 9.58 -7.39 -7.74
CA GLU A 60 10.37 -7.36 -8.98
C GLU A 60 11.49 -8.42 -8.96
N LYS A 61 12.19 -8.58 -7.83
CA LYS A 61 13.26 -9.58 -7.68
C LYS A 61 12.76 -11.03 -7.78
N ASN A 62 11.52 -11.29 -7.37
CA ASN A 62 10.92 -12.62 -7.41
C ASN A 62 10.29 -12.97 -8.78
N ILE A 63 10.16 -11.99 -9.69
CA ILE A 63 9.63 -12.20 -11.05
C ILE A 63 10.75 -12.52 -12.04
N VAL A 64 12.01 -12.19 -11.74
CA VAL A 64 13.17 -12.66 -12.50
C VAL A 64 13.49 -14.08 -12.02
N PRO A 65 13.26 -15.13 -12.83
CA PRO A 65 13.86 -16.42 -12.53
C PRO A 65 15.37 -16.21 -12.55
N ASP A 66 16.05 -16.83 -11.60
CA ASP A 66 17.48 -17.00 -11.65
C ASP A 66 17.81 -17.91 -12.85
N ASP A 67 17.81 -17.35 -14.07
CA ASP A 67 18.45 -17.94 -15.25
C ASP A 67 19.97 -17.80 -15.08
N THR A 68 20.47 -18.28 -13.94
CA THR A 68 21.85 -18.66 -13.74
C THR A 68 21.87 -20.17 -13.59
N ASP A 69 21.43 -20.87 -14.64
CA ASP A 69 21.81 -22.25 -14.82
C ASP A 69 22.79 -22.37 -15.99
N GLN A 70 23.77 -23.21 -15.73
CA GLN A 70 25.11 -23.23 -16.31
C GLN A 70 25.14 -23.66 -17.79
N ALA A 71 26.08 -23.09 -18.55
CA ALA A 71 26.79 -23.77 -19.63
C ALA A 71 28.18 -23.17 -19.83
#